data_AF-A0A0A9P9F8-F1
#
_entry.id   AF-A0A0A9P9F8-F1
#
_cell.length_a   1.000
_cell.length_b   1.000
_cell.length_c   1.000
_cell.angle_alpha   90.00
_cell.angle_beta   90.00
_cell.angle_gamma   90.00
#
_symmetry.space_group_name_H-M   'P 1'
#
loop_
_entity.id
_entity.type
_entity.pdbx_description
1 polymer ?
#
loop_
_entity_poly.entity_id
_entity_poly.type
_entity_poly.pdbx_seq_one_letter_code
_entity_poly.pdbx_strand_id
1 'polypeptide(L)' 'MFIHGGHTSKISDFSWNPCEDWVIASVAEDNILQIWQMAENIYHDEDDLPISDEPAKTS' A
#
# COMPACT_ATOMS: atom_id res chain seq x y z
N MET A 1 9.68 2.93 5.70
CA MET A 1 10.25 2.00 4.69
C MET A 1 9.50 0.69 4.80
N PHE A 2 8.85 0.25 3.72
CA PHE A 2 8.07 -1.00 3.63
C PHE A 2 8.80 -2.02 2.74
N ILE A 3 8.71 -3.31 3.08
CA ILE A 3 9.31 -4.42 2.31
C ILE A 3 8.27 -5.55 2.20
N HIS A 4 7.90 -5.92 0.97
CA HIS A 4 7.06 -7.08 0.69
C HIS A 4 7.92 -8.34 0.55
N GLY A 5 7.90 -9.21 1.55
CA GLY A 5 8.71 -10.45 1.61
C GLY A 5 7.99 -11.72 1.13
N GLY A 6 6.95 -11.60 0.30
CA GLY A 6 6.08 -12.73 -0.08
C GLY A 6 6.65 -13.66 -1.15
N HIS A 7 7.58 -13.20 -1.98
CA HIS A 7 8.17 -14.02 -3.06
C HIS A 7 9.34 -14.88 -2.55
N THR A 8 9.39 -16.13 -2.99
CA THR A 8 10.44 -17.10 -2.65
C THR A 8 11.53 -17.22 -3.71
N SER A 9 11.34 -16.57 -4.85
CA SER A 9 12.28 -16.52 -5.97
C SER A 9 12.49 -15.09 -6.44
N LYS A 10 13.39 -14.90 -7.41
CA LYS A 10 13.71 -13.60 -7.96
C LYS A 10 12.48 -13.01 -8.67
N ILE A 11 12.15 -11.77 -8.31
CA ILE A 11 11.11 -10.99 -8.99
C ILE A 11 11.61 -10.66 -10.39
N SER A 12 10.81 -10.99 -11.41
CA SER A 12 11.11 -10.72 -12.81
C SER A 12 10.51 -9.41 -13.30
N ASP A 13 9.30 -9.06 -12.84
CA ASP A 13 8.62 -7.80 -13.17
C ASP A 13 7.54 -7.43 -12.14
N PHE A 14 7.10 -6.17 -12.15
CA PHE A 14 5.97 -5.68 -11.37
C PHE A 14 5.27 -4.48 -12.04
N SER A 15 4.00 -4.26 -11.69
CA SER A 15 3.23 -3.09 -12.14
C SER A 15 2.30 -2.60 -11.06
N TRP A 16 2.16 -1.27 -10.99
CA TRP A 16 1.11 -0.61 -10.21
C TRP A 16 -0.25 -0.81 -10.88
N ASN A 17 -1.30 -0.93 -10.06
CA ASN A 17 -2.67 -0.84 -10.53
C ASN A 17 -3.01 0.65 -10.80
N PRO A 18 -3.46 1.02 -12.01
CA PRO A 18 -3.83 2.41 -12.32
C PRO A 18 -5.19 2.82 -11.70
N CYS A 19 -5.97 1.87 -11.20
CA CYS A 19 -7.32 2.11 -10.67
C CYS A 19 -7.38 2.17 -9.14
N GLU A 20 -6.41 1.57 -8.44
CA GLU A 20 -6.44 1.44 -6.98
C GLU A 20 -5.06 1.74 -6.40
N ASP A 21 -5.04 2.70 -5.47
CA ASP A 21 -3.81 3.13 -4.82
C ASP A 21 -3.21 2.00 -3.98
N TRP A 22 -1.87 1.96 -3.98
CA TRP A 22 -1.06 1.02 -3.21
C TRP A 22 -1.21 -0.45 -3.59
N VAL A 23 -1.95 -0.77 -4.66
CA VAL A 23 -2.09 -2.12 -5.20
C VAL A 23 -1.02 -2.39 -6.26
N ILE A 24 -0.30 -3.49 -6.10
CA ILE A 24 0.77 -3.92 -7.01
C ILE A 24 0.55 -5.37 -7.44
N ALA A 25 0.79 -5.63 -8.73
CA ALA A 25 0.98 -6.98 -9.25
C ALA A 25 2.48 -7.24 -9.47
N SER A 26 2.97 -8.40 -9.05
CA SER A 26 4.38 -8.79 -9.19
C SER A 26 4.49 -10.26 -9.58
N VAL A 27 5.51 -10.58 -10.39
CA VAL A 27 5.77 -11.94 -10.88
C VAL A 27 7.21 -12.37 -10.56
N ALA A 28 7.40 -13.66 -10.32
CA ALA A 28 8.69 -14.25 -10.00
C ALA A 28 9.05 -15.43 -10.91
N GLU A 29 10.34 -15.78 -10.93
CA GLU A 29 10.90 -16.86 -11.78
C GLU A 29 10.39 -18.27 -11.42
N ASP A 30 9.76 -18.44 -10.25
CA ASP A 30 9.11 -19.69 -9.81
C ASP A 30 7.64 -19.82 -10.25
N ASN A 31 7.22 -19.00 -11.24
CA ASN A 31 5.86 -18.94 -11.81
C ASN A 31 4.78 -18.45 -10.82
N ILE A 32 5.18 -17.74 -9.77
CA ILE A 32 4.25 -17.15 -8.81
C ILE A 32 3.93 -15.72 -9.21
N LEU A 33 2.63 -15.42 -9.28
CA LEU A 33 2.08 -14.08 -9.36
C LEU A 33 1.47 -13.71 -8.01
N GLN A 34 1.76 -12.51 -7.52
CA GLN A 34 1.16 -11.97 -6.30
C GLN A 34 0.56 -10.60 -6.59
N ILE A 35 -0.68 -10.41 -6.15
CA ILE A 35 -1.35 -9.10 -6.04
C ILE A 35 -1.44 -8.78 -4.56
N TRP A 36 -0.93 -7.61 -4.17
CA TRP A 36 -0.87 -7.20 -2.77
C TRP A 36 -1.09 -5.69 -2.65
N GLN A 37 -1.52 -5.28 -1.45
CA GLN A 37 -1.76 -3.88 -1.11
C GLN A 37 -1.12 -3.56 0.24
N MET A 38 -0.50 -2.39 0.36
CA MET A 38 -0.04 -1.89 1.65
C MET A 38 -1.23 -1.52 2.53
N ALA A 39 -1.15 -1.84 3.83
CA ALA A 39 -2.16 -1.38 4.77
C ALA A 39 -2.10 0.14 4.94
N GLU A 40 -3.25 0.79 5.07
CA GLU A 40 -3.40 2.25 5.14
C GLU A 40 -2.52 2.90 6.22
N ASN A 41 -2.44 2.25 7.39
CA ASN A 41 -1.64 2.71 8.51
C ASN A 41 -0.11 2.68 8.29
N ILE A 42 0.37 2.12 7.17
CA ILE A 42 1.80 2.05 6.85
C ILE A 42 2.24 3.26 6.00
N TYR A 43 1.34 3.85 5.22
CA TYR A 43 1.66 4.96 4.31
C TYR A 43 0.98 6.30 4.67
N HIS A 44 -0.01 6.29 5.54
CA HIS A 44 -0.67 7.52 6.00
C HIS A 44 0.13 8.12 7.17
N ASP A 45 0.70 9.31 6.96
CA ASP A 45 1.30 10.10 8.04
C ASP A 45 0.16 10.80 8.83
N GLU A 46 0.27 10.90 10.16
CA GLU A 46 -0.78 11.52 11.00
C GLU A 46 -1.08 13.00 10.63
N ASP A 47 -0.19 13.62 9.85
CA ASP A 47 -0.29 14.99 9.34
C ASP A 47 -1.21 15.13 8.10
N ASP A 48 -1.59 14.03 7.44
CA ASP A 48 -2.51 14.03 6.27
C ASP A 48 -3.99 13.93 6.68
N LEU A 49 -4.28 13.88 7.98
CA LEU A 49 -5.65 13.97 8.46
C LEU A 49 -6.20 15.36 8.13
N PRO A 50 -7.40 15.47 7.50
CA PRO A 50 -8.02 16.76 7.30
C PRO A 50 -8.18 17.41 8.68
N ILE A 51 -7.61 18.60 8.86
CA ILE A 51 -7.87 19.45 10.03
C ILE A 51 -9.39 19.51 10.14
N SER A 52 -9.95 18.83 11.14
CA SER A 52 -11.36 18.96 11.44
C SER A 52 -11.55 20.37 11.98
N ASP A 53 -11.96 21.28 11.11
CA ASP A 53 -12.63 22.52 11.51
C ASP A 53 -14.01 22.16 12.09
N GLU A 54 -14.06 21.35 13.16
CA GLU A 54 -15.23 21.24 14.00
C GLU A 54 -15.02 22.18 15.19
N PRO A 55 -15.78 23.28 15.32
CA PRO A 55 -15.71 24.09 16.52
C PRO A 55 -16.13 23.21 17.70
N ALA A 56 -15.23 23.06 18.66
CA ALA A 56 -15.45 22.28 19.87
C ALA A 56 -16.86 22.54 20.41
N LYS A 57 -17.74 21.53 20.33
CA LYS A 57 -19.01 21.57 21.05
C LYS A 57 -18.69 21.54 22.53
N THR A 58 -18.69 22.71 23.15
CA THR A 58 -18.93 22.85 24.58
C THR A 58 -20.29 22.23 24.91
N SER A 59 -20.28 21.23 25.77
CA SER A 59 -21.40 20.88 26.66
C SER A 59 -20.83 20.33 27.96
#